data_AF-A0AB36CJD9-F1
#
_entry.id   AF-A0AB36CJD9-F1
#
_cell.length_a   1.000
_cell.length_b   1.000
_cell.length_c   1.000
_cell.angle_alpha   90.00
_cell.angle_beta   90.00
_cell.angle_gamma   90.00
#
_symmetry.space_group_name_H-M   'P 1'
#
loop_
_entity.id
_entity.type
_entity.pdbx_description
1 polymer ?
#
loop_
_entity_poly.entity_id
_entity_poly.type
_entity_poly.pdbx_seq_one_letter_code
_entity_poly.pdbx_strand_id
1 'polypeptide(L)'
;MQVRILRCGDVPVPDVEYHQVSAIPTRQELKIIDEAAAAILPVDPTPSLDEIAKQPDVSHLGAPQFAPQPIDEPLRIVVIGDDAALSAVLTRMMRADYMWAEVGYVPIPGSEASADAAGASKNAGSGAQVSTAAQNWNIPADTDAAMKLALEGSVHPVPLIRNDTGLAVAGSAVISAWENGPLVGEIIVDDTTLVAGSQQFGARLVPMLDAPGIVAAAARTPFAYPEAKSRWERLKQKLAGQAALGQLDSASALTGRALQAGGPDLRVTVDGVSAKRPVKRSTFYRHLRDLQVVRAES
;
A
#
# COMPACT_ATOMS: atom_id res chain seq x y z
N MET A 1 -20.34 -17.82 4.25
CA MET A 1 -19.16 -16.92 4.14
C MET A 1 -18.71 -16.63 5.55
N GLN A 2 -17.43 -16.81 5.84
CA GLN A 2 -16.85 -16.49 7.15
C GLN A 2 -16.26 -15.09 7.12
N VAL A 3 -16.71 -14.22 8.02
CA VAL A 3 -16.22 -12.83 8.10
C VAL A 3 -15.31 -12.67 9.30
N ARG A 4 -14.19 -11.95 9.13
CA ARG A 4 -13.29 -11.49 10.20
C ARG A 4 -13.10 -9.99 10.06
N ILE A 5 -13.66 -9.22 10.99
CA ILE A 5 -13.53 -7.76 11.02
C ILE A 5 -12.35 -7.39 11.93
N LEU A 6 -11.39 -6.63 11.41
CA LEU A 6 -10.22 -6.14 12.12
C LEU A 6 -10.39 -4.63 12.36
N ARG A 7 -10.59 -4.25 13.63
CA ARG A 7 -10.62 -2.85 14.06
C ARG A 7 -9.20 -2.41 14.40
N CYS A 8 -8.58 -1.63 13.52
CA CYS A 8 -7.18 -1.22 13.64
C CYS A 8 -7.08 0.14 14.36
N GLY A 9 -6.57 0.12 15.59
CA GLY A 9 -6.54 1.29 16.44
C GLY A 9 -7.89 1.57 17.10
N ASP A 10 -7.97 2.67 17.85
CA ASP A 10 -9.18 3.03 18.60
C ASP A 10 -10.07 3.95 17.80
N VAL A 11 -10.88 3.36 16.90
CA VAL A 11 -11.78 4.10 16.01
C VAL A 11 -13.24 3.72 16.17
N PRO A 12 -14.19 4.66 16.11
CA PRO A 12 -15.61 4.30 16.17
C PRO A 12 -15.97 3.34 15.04
N VAL A 13 -16.70 2.28 15.38
CA VAL A 13 -17.22 1.30 14.42
C VAL A 13 -18.70 1.06 14.68
N PRO A 14 -19.49 0.69 13.66
CA PRO A 14 -20.88 0.23 13.85
C PRO A 14 -20.95 -0.97 14.82
N ASP A 15 -22.15 -1.29 15.29
CA ASP A 15 -22.39 -2.41 16.21
C ASP A 15 -22.24 -3.77 15.49
N VAL A 16 -20.99 -4.22 15.37
CA VAL A 16 -20.59 -5.48 14.74
C VAL A 16 -19.54 -6.19 15.59
N GLU A 17 -19.47 -7.52 15.52
CA GLU A 17 -18.40 -8.26 16.16
C GLU A 17 -17.07 -8.02 15.42
N TYR A 18 -16.04 -7.61 16.15
CA TYR A 18 -14.72 -7.31 15.59
C TYR A 18 -13.60 -7.81 16.49
N HIS A 19 -12.42 -7.94 15.89
CA HIS A 19 -11.16 -8.16 16.60
C HIS A 19 -10.41 -6.83 16.71
N GLN A 20 -10.21 -6.36 17.94
CA GLN A 20 -9.40 -5.18 18.20
C GLN A 20 -7.92 -5.51 17.99
N VAL A 21 -7.24 -4.69 17.20
CA VAL A 21 -5.79 -4.79 16.95
C VAL A 21 -5.15 -3.40 17.01
N SER A 22 -3.82 -3.36 17.04
CA SER A 22 -3.04 -2.13 16.94
C SER A 22 -3.37 -1.32 15.67
N ALA A 23 -3.13 -0.01 15.69
CA ALA A 23 -3.35 0.87 14.53
C ALA A 23 -2.64 0.34 13.28
N ILE A 24 -1.42 -0.16 13.44
CA ILE A 24 -0.73 -0.99 12.45
C ILE A 24 -0.62 -2.39 13.07
N PRO A 25 -1.43 -3.37 12.62
CA PRO A 25 -1.48 -4.69 13.24
C PRO A 25 -0.13 -5.43 13.17
N THR A 26 0.23 -6.07 14.27
CA THR A 26 1.40 -6.92 14.37
C THR A 26 1.11 -8.33 13.83
N ARG A 27 2.18 -9.07 13.50
CA ARG A 27 2.06 -10.49 13.10
C ARG A 27 1.31 -11.34 14.11
N GLN A 28 1.48 -11.07 15.41
CA GLN A 28 0.84 -11.85 16.46
C GLN A 28 -0.66 -11.58 16.56
N GLU A 29 -1.07 -10.32 16.40
CA GLU A 29 -2.49 -9.93 16.38
C GLU A 29 -3.21 -10.50 15.16
N LEU A 30 -2.53 -10.64 14.02
CA LEU A 30 -3.10 -11.18 12.79
C LEU A 30 -3.15 -12.72 12.72
N LYS A 31 -2.74 -13.45 13.77
CA LYS A 31 -2.82 -14.92 13.77
C LYS A 31 -4.23 -15.46 13.55
N ILE A 32 -5.24 -14.74 14.03
CA ILE A 32 -6.65 -15.12 13.90
C ILE A 32 -7.11 -15.28 12.45
N ILE A 33 -6.57 -14.48 11.51
CA ILE A 33 -6.92 -14.60 10.09
C ILE A 33 -6.13 -15.71 9.39
N ASP A 34 -4.92 -16.02 9.86
CA ASP A 34 -4.18 -17.18 9.40
C ASP A 34 -4.89 -18.48 9.81
N GLU A 35 -5.34 -18.55 11.07
CA GLU A 35 -6.05 -19.70 11.63
C GLU A 35 -7.39 -19.92 10.90
N ALA A 36 -8.12 -18.84 10.59
CA ALA A 36 -9.34 -18.93 9.79
C ALA A 36 -9.06 -19.42 8.36
N ALA A 37 -8.02 -18.90 7.70
CA ALA A 37 -7.65 -19.33 6.36
C ALA A 37 -7.23 -20.81 6.32
N ALA A 38 -6.41 -21.24 7.29
CA ALA A 38 -5.96 -22.63 7.42
C ALA A 38 -7.11 -23.60 7.77
N ALA A 39 -8.13 -23.14 8.49
CA ALA A 39 -9.31 -23.95 8.78
C ALA A 39 -10.18 -24.18 7.53
N ILE A 40 -10.27 -23.19 6.63
CA ILE A 40 -11.06 -23.26 5.40
C ILE A 40 -10.35 -24.06 4.32
N LEU A 41 -9.06 -23.80 4.12
CA LEU A 41 -8.24 -24.51 3.12
C LEU A 41 -6.97 -25.05 3.77
N PRO A 42 -7.03 -26.19 4.49
CA PRO A 42 -5.87 -26.78 5.16
C PRO A 42 -4.77 -27.22 4.18
N VAL A 43 -5.15 -27.58 2.96
CA VAL A 43 -4.24 -27.96 1.87
C VAL A 43 -4.67 -27.20 0.62
N ASP A 44 -3.82 -26.30 0.15
CA ASP A 44 -4.04 -25.59 -1.11
C ASP A 44 -3.71 -26.54 -2.29
N PRO A 45 -4.68 -26.90 -3.15
CA PRO A 45 -4.44 -27.78 -4.30
C PRO A 45 -3.76 -27.05 -5.47
N THR A 46 -3.59 -25.73 -5.38
CA THR A 46 -2.96 -24.91 -6.42
C THR A 46 -1.43 -24.90 -6.23
N PRO A 47 -0.65 -24.69 -7.29
CA PRO A 47 0.80 -24.57 -7.16
C PRO A 47 1.19 -23.48 -6.16
N SER A 48 2.12 -23.81 -5.28
CA SER A 48 2.74 -22.86 -4.36
C SER A 48 3.51 -21.78 -5.11
N LEU A 49 3.76 -20.63 -4.45
CA LEU A 49 4.56 -19.54 -5.02
C LEU A 49 5.94 -20.00 -5.49
N ASP A 50 6.58 -20.91 -4.75
CA ASP A 50 7.90 -21.47 -5.10
C ASP A 50 7.84 -22.39 -6.33
N GLU A 51 6.74 -23.12 -6.51
CA GLU A 51 6.51 -23.93 -7.70
C GLU A 51 6.24 -23.06 -8.91
N ILE A 52 5.39 -22.04 -8.79
CA ILE A 52 5.10 -21.06 -9.85
C ILE A 52 6.41 -20.37 -10.29
N ALA A 53 7.20 -19.88 -9.34
CA ALA A 53 8.46 -19.18 -9.65
C ALA A 53 9.51 -20.06 -10.35
N LYS A 54 9.41 -21.39 -10.22
CA LYS A 54 10.29 -22.36 -10.89
C LYS A 54 9.76 -22.81 -12.25
N GLN A 55 8.54 -22.45 -12.63
CA GLN A 55 7.99 -22.82 -13.92
C GLN A 55 8.81 -22.18 -15.06
N PRO A 56 9.13 -22.93 -16.12
CA PRO A 56 9.93 -22.42 -17.24
C PRO A 56 9.21 -21.34 -18.04
N ASP A 57 7.87 -21.33 -17.97
CA ASP A 57 7.02 -20.31 -18.59
C ASP A 57 6.01 -19.83 -17.54
N VAL A 58 6.32 -18.72 -16.88
CA VAL A 58 5.38 -18.03 -16.01
C VAL A 58 4.60 -17.07 -16.89
N SER A 59 3.31 -17.38 -17.13
CA SER A 59 2.41 -16.53 -17.90
C SER A 59 2.60 -15.06 -17.54
N HIS A 60 2.78 -14.20 -18.54
CA HIS A 60 2.85 -12.76 -18.31
C HIS A 60 1.64 -12.32 -17.48
N LEU A 61 1.89 -11.60 -16.38
CA LEU A 61 0.86 -11.09 -15.48
C LEU A 61 -0.01 -10.06 -16.23
N GLY A 62 -1.02 -10.57 -16.95
CA GLY A 62 -2.03 -9.82 -17.70
C GLY A 62 -3.16 -9.33 -16.80
N ALA A 63 -4.40 -9.29 -17.28
CA ALA A 63 -5.52 -8.84 -16.45
C ALA A 63 -5.59 -9.62 -15.12
N PRO A 64 -5.93 -8.97 -13.98
CA PRO A 64 -5.99 -9.65 -12.70
C PRO A 64 -7.09 -10.71 -12.70
N GLN A 65 -6.85 -11.81 -12.00
CA GLN A 65 -7.72 -12.99 -12.05
C GLN A 65 -8.28 -13.36 -10.69
N PHE A 66 -9.46 -13.98 -10.71
CA PHE A 66 -10.01 -14.60 -9.52
C PHE A 66 -9.07 -15.70 -9.04
N ALA A 67 -8.98 -15.82 -7.72
CA ALA A 67 -8.16 -16.86 -7.12
C ALA A 67 -8.72 -18.25 -7.52
N PRO A 68 -7.87 -19.18 -7.99
CA PRO A 68 -8.33 -20.47 -8.53
C PRO A 68 -8.72 -21.50 -7.45
N GLN A 69 -8.53 -21.17 -6.18
CA GLN A 69 -8.83 -22.07 -5.06
C GLN A 69 -10.35 -22.38 -5.00
N PRO A 70 -10.74 -23.65 -4.85
CA PRO A 70 -12.14 -24.06 -4.77
C PRO A 70 -12.67 -23.81 -3.35
N ILE A 71 -13.06 -22.57 -3.06
CA ILE A 71 -13.57 -22.18 -1.75
C ILE A 71 -15.09 -22.20 -1.74
N ASP A 72 -15.69 -23.20 -1.06
CA ASP A 72 -17.15 -23.30 -0.91
C ASP A 72 -17.71 -22.18 -0.02
N GLU A 73 -17.00 -21.87 1.07
CA GLU A 73 -17.36 -20.81 2.00
C GLU A 73 -16.24 -19.77 2.09
N PRO A 74 -16.36 -18.63 1.36
CA PRO A 74 -15.29 -17.62 1.32
C PRO A 74 -14.94 -17.05 2.70
N LEU A 75 -13.64 -16.79 2.89
CA LEU A 75 -13.14 -15.98 4.00
C LEU A 75 -13.11 -14.52 3.56
N ARG A 76 -13.84 -13.65 4.26
CA ARG A 76 -13.85 -12.21 4.06
C ARG A 76 -13.18 -11.52 5.24
N ILE A 77 -12.07 -10.85 4.98
CA ILE A 77 -11.31 -10.07 5.94
C ILE A 77 -11.66 -8.60 5.73
N VAL A 78 -12.35 -7.99 6.68
CA VAL A 78 -12.69 -6.57 6.65
C VAL A 78 -11.70 -5.80 7.49
N VAL A 79 -10.97 -4.86 6.90
CA VAL A 79 -10.03 -3.99 7.60
C VAL A 79 -10.68 -2.64 7.83
N ILE A 80 -10.83 -2.24 9.09
CA ILE A 80 -11.21 -0.88 9.47
C ILE A 80 -9.94 -0.20 9.96
N GLY A 81 -9.38 0.70 9.15
CA GLY A 81 -8.02 1.19 9.36
C GLY A 81 -7.59 2.27 8.37
N ASP A 82 -6.35 2.75 8.52
CA ASP A 82 -5.68 3.56 7.49
C ASP A 82 -4.95 2.65 6.48
N ASP A 83 -4.32 3.27 5.46
CA ASP A 83 -3.62 2.52 4.41
C ASP A 83 -2.46 1.67 4.98
N ALA A 84 -1.84 2.09 6.10
CA ALA A 84 -0.77 1.34 6.77
C ALA A 84 -1.31 0.07 7.45
N ALA A 85 -2.48 0.18 8.09
CA ALA A 85 -3.17 -0.97 8.66
C ALA A 85 -3.52 -2.01 7.59
N LEU A 86 -4.10 -1.55 6.47
CA LEU A 86 -4.42 -2.39 5.32
C LEU A 86 -3.15 -3.03 4.73
N SER A 87 -2.09 -2.26 4.54
CA SER A 87 -0.78 -2.76 4.08
C SER A 87 -0.24 -3.88 4.97
N ALA A 88 -0.35 -3.76 6.29
CA ALA A 88 0.09 -4.79 7.24
C ALA A 88 -0.72 -6.09 7.10
N VAL A 89 -2.05 -5.99 6.95
CA VAL A 89 -2.94 -7.13 6.72
C VAL A 89 -2.61 -7.82 5.40
N LEU A 90 -2.54 -7.05 4.30
CA LEU A 90 -2.18 -7.60 2.98
C LEU A 90 -0.80 -8.25 2.97
N THR A 91 0.16 -7.65 3.69
CA THR A 91 1.49 -8.22 3.86
C THR A 91 1.45 -9.56 4.60
N ARG A 92 0.60 -9.70 5.62
CA ARG A 92 0.41 -10.98 6.32
C ARG A 92 -0.17 -12.03 5.39
N MET A 93 -1.26 -11.70 4.70
CA MET A 93 -1.95 -12.58 3.73
C MET A 93 -1.01 -13.08 2.66
N MET A 94 -0.24 -12.18 2.05
CA MET A 94 0.74 -12.49 1.02
C MET A 94 1.82 -13.44 1.53
N ARG A 95 2.36 -13.19 2.74
CA ARG A 95 3.45 -14.00 3.30
C ARG A 95 3.02 -15.38 3.78
N ALA A 96 1.75 -15.54 4.11
CA ALA A 96 1.17 -16.81 4.52
C ALA A 96 0.37 -17.48 3.39
N ASP A 97 0.43 -16.90 2.19
CA ASP A 97 -0.03 -17.48 0.93
C ASP A 97 -1.53 -17.82 0.85
N TYR A 98 -2.38 -16.94 1.38
CA TYR A 98 -3.85 -17.07 1.29
C TYR A 98 -4.50 -15.85 0.62
N MET A 99 -3.90 -15.39 -0.48
CA MET A 99 -4.43 -14.28 -1.29
C MET A 99 -5.78 -14.59 -1.97
N TRP A 100 -6.30 -15.81 -1.83
CA TRP A 100 -7.67 -16.19 -2.20
C TRP A 100 -8.73 -15.61 -1.27
N ALA A 101 -8.36 -15.20 -0.05
CA ALA A 101 -9.30 -14.58 0.87
C ALA A 101 -9.71 -13.18 0.37
N GLU A 102 -10.98 -12.86 0.54
CA GLU A 102 -11.58 -11.60 0.11
C GLU A 102 -11.23 -10.49 1.10
N VAL A 103 -10.98 -9.29 0.58
CA VAL A 103 -10.60 -8.12 1.39
C VAL A 103 -11.63 -7.01 1.24
N GLY A 104 -12.31 -6.71 2.33
CA GLY A 104 -13.11 -5.49 2.49
C GLY A 104 -12.31 -4.42 3.21
N TYR A 105 -12.55 -3.15 2.89
CA TYR A 105 -11.86 -2.04 3.51
C TYR A 105 -12.81 -0.90 3.89
N VAL A 106 -12.67 -0.43 5.12
CA VAL A 106 -13.40 0.71 5.68
C VAL A 106 -12.35 1.75 6.10
N PRO A 107 -12.10 2.76 5.25
CA PRO A 107 -11.07 3.75 5.53
C PRO A 107 -11.50 4.63 6.70
N ILE A 108 -10.61 4.78 7.67
CA ILE A 108 -10.71 5.79 8.72
C ILE A 108 -9.67 6.89 8.44
N PRO A 109 -9.96 8.16 8.77
CA PRO A 109 -8.94 9.19 8.77
C PRO A 109 -7.79 8.77 9.70
N GLY A 110 -6.55 8.87 9.22
CA GLY A 110 -5.37 8.52 10.01
C GLY A 110 -5.37 9.27 11.35
N SER A 111 -5.19 8.53 12.45
CA SER A 111 -4.96 9.13 13.77
C SER A 111 -3.49 9.50 13.93
N GLU A 112 -3.17 10.50 14.76
CA GLU A 112 -1.77 10.86 15.06
C GLU A 112 -0.94 9.65 15.59
N ALA A 113 -1.60 8.61 16.09
CA ALA A 113 -0.96 7.39 16.59
C ALA A 113 -0.22 6.57 15.51
N SER A 114 -0.58 6.70 14.23
CA SER A 114 0.13 6.00 13.14
C SER A 114 1.49 6.65 12.80
N ALA A 115 1.69 7.92 13.16
CA ALA A 115 2.97 8.61 13.00
C ALA A 115 4.02 8.17 14.05
N ASP A 116 3.59 7.89 15.29
CA ASP A 116 4.47 7.55 16.41
C ASP A 116 5.00 6.11 16.35
N ALA A 117 4.21 5.16 15.82
CA ALA A 117 4.61 3.75 15.72
C ALA A 117 5.69 3.47 14.65
N ALA A 118 5.80 4.36 13.64
CA ALA A 118 6.61 4.14 12.44
C ALA A 118 7.96 4.88 12.42
N GLY A 119 8.26 5.73 13.40
CA GLY A 119 9.40 6.65 13.28
C GLY A 119 9.23 7.61 12.10
N ALA A 120 7.98 8.01 11.83
CA ALA A 120 7.68 8.99 10.81
C ALA A 120 8.49 10.27 11.09
N SER A 121 9.01 10.89 10.03
CA SER A 121 9.61 12.21 10.16
C SER A 121 8.57 13.13 10.77
N LYS A 122 8.88 13.78 11.91
CA LYS A 122 8.01 14.80 12.53
C LYS A 122 7.69 15.98 11.58
N ASN A 123 8.33 16.02 10.41
CA ASN A 123 8.12 16.99 9.34
C ASN A 123 7.27 16.48 8.17
N ALA A 124 6.80 15.22 8.19
CA ALA A 124 5.76 14.74 7.27
C ALA A 124 4.43 15.33 7.75
N GLY A 125 3.82 16.19 6.94
CA GLY A 125 2.66 16.96 7.34
C GLY A 125 1.46 16.10 7.75
N SER A 126 1.00 16.26 8.99
CA SER A 126 -0.18 15.65 9.61
C SER A 126 -1.54 16.21 9.12
N GLY A 127 -1.69 16.48 7.83
CA GLY A 127 -3.01 16.76 7.26
C GLY A 127 -3.86 15.48 7.29
N ALA A 128 -5.18 15.58 7.51
CA ALA A 128 -6.09 14.45 7.42
C ALA A 128 -5.93 13.77 6.05
N GLN A 129 -5.17 12.68 6.03
CA GLN A 129 -4.72 12.06 4.80
C GLN A 129 -5.87 11.21 4.26
N VAL A 130 -6.41 11.60 3.10
CA VAL A 130 -7.41 10.78 2.41
C VAL A 130 -6.74 9.47 2.01
N SER A 131 -7.39 8.35 2.34
CA SER A 131 -6.91 7.02 1.99
C SER A 131 -6.77 6.89 0.47
N THR A 132 -5.54 6.61 0.01
CA THR A 132 -5.28 6.40 -1.42
C THR A 132 -5.80 5.03 -1.85
N ALA A 133 -5.73 4.03 -0.98
CA ALA A 133 -6.33 2.72 -1.23
C ALA A 133 -7.86 2.85 -1.45
N ALA A 134 -8.55 3.60 -0.61
CA ALA A 134 -9.99 3.84 -0.75
C ALA A 134 -10.34 4.54 -2.06
N GLN A 135 -9.56 5.56 -2.46
CA GLN A 135 -9.75 6.23 -3.74
C GLN A 135 -9.56 5.27 -4.92
N ASN A 136 -8.48 4.49 -4.93
CA ASN A 136 -8.22 3.52 -6.00
C ASN A 136 -9.32 2.46 -6.07
N TRP A 137 -9.78 1.97 -4.92
CA TRP A 137 -10.80 0.93 -4.82
C TRP A 137 -12.22 1.48 -4.92
N ASN A 138 -12.40 2.77 -5.17
CA ASN A 138 -13.70 3.44 -5.23
C ASN A 138 -14.59 3.14 -4.01
N ILE A 139 -13.98 3.16 -2.82
CA ILE A 139 -14.67 2.94 -1.55
C ILE A 139 -15.39 4.24 -1.15
N PRO A 140 -16.67 4.19 -0.75
CA PRO A 140 -17.38 5.35 -0.22
C PRO A 140 -16.63 6.03 0.93
N ALA A 141 -16.66 7.36 0.97
CA ALA A 141 -16.07 8.12 2.07
C ALA A 141 -16.89 8.05 3.37
N ASP A 142 -18.18 7.71 3.26
CA ASP A 142 -19.06 7.49 4.41
C ASP A 142 -18.80 6.12 5.03
N THR A 143 -18.56 6.08 6.35
CA THR A 143 -18.16 4.87 7.07
C THR A 143 -19.22 3.77 6.99
N ASP A 144 -20.50 4.11 7.11
CA ASP A 144 -21.58 3.11 7.08
C ASP A 144 -21.74 2.53 5.66
N ALA A 145 -21.67 3.37 4.63
CA ALA A 145 -21.66 2.93 3.24
C ALA A 145 -20.42 2.08 2.91
N ALA A 146 -19.24 2.45 3.41
CA ALA A 146 -18.02 1.67 3.25
C ALA A 146 -18.10 0.33 3.99
N MET A 147 -18.68 0.30 5.19
CA MET A 147 -18.92 -0.93 5.96
C MET A 147 -19.88 -1.86 5.23
N LYS A 148 -20.99 -1.31 4.72
CA LYS A 148 -21.95 -2.06 3.91
C LYS A 148 -21.28 -2.64 2.67
N LEU A 149 -20.52 -1.83 1.94
CA LEU A 149 -19.76 -2.31 0.78
C LEU A 149 -18.78 -3.41 1.18
N ALA A 150 -17.98 -3.21 2.23
CA ALA A 150 -16.99 -4.18 2.69
C ALA A 150 -17.62 -5.52 3.11
N LEU A 151 -18.84 -5.52 3.64
CA LEU A 151 -19.56 -6.73 4.07
C LEU A 151 -20.33 -7.42 2.95
N GLU A 152 -20.97 -6.66 2.06
CA GLU A 152 -21.98 -7.18 1.12
C GLU A 152 -21.55 -7.07 -0.34
N GLY A 153 -20.48 -6.31 -0.63
CA GLY A 153 -20.05 -6.00 -1.99
C GLY A 153 -19.46 -7.20 -2.74
N SER A 154 -19.42 -7.04 -4.06
CA SER A 154 -18.81 -7.99 -4.99
C SER A 154 -17.29 -7.89 -4.98
N VAL A 155 -16.65 -9.05 -5.15
CA VAL A 155 -15.20 -9.18 -5.27
C VAL A 155 -14.75 -8.90 -6.70
N HIS A 156 -13.69 -8.12 -6.83
CA HIS A 156 -13.02 -7.80 -8.07
C HIS A 156 -11.52 -8.00 -7.90
N PRO A 157 -10.89 -8.87 -8.72
CA PRO A 157 -9.46 -9.07 -8.71
C PRO A 157 -8.71 -7.78 -9.06
N VAL A 158 -7.64 -7.47 -8.32
CA VAL A 158 -6.72 -6.37 -8.65
C VAL A 158 -5.26 -6.79 -8.41
N PRO A 159 -4.29 -6.20 -9.13
CA PRO A 159 -2.88 -6.46 -8.89
C PRO A 159 -2.45 -6.18 -7.45
N LEU A 160 -1.78 -7.15 -6.81
CA LEU A 160 -1.06 -6.90 -5.56
C LEU A 160 0.32 -6.34 -5.88
N ILE A 161 0.63 -5.13 -5.42
CA ILE A 161 1.99 -4.56 -5.54
C ILE A 161 2.74 -4.75 -4.23
N ARG A 162 4.00 -5.17 -4.32
CA ARG A 162 4.89 -5.32 -3.17
C ARG A 162 6.28 -4.79 -3.46
N ASN A 163 7.04 -4.51 -2.41
CA ASN A 163 8.47 -4.26 -2.53
C ASN A 163 9.31 -5.55 -2.36
N ASP A 164 10.61 -5.42 -2.62
CA ASP A 164 11.65 -6.44 -2.45
C ASP A 164 11.81 -6.96 -1.02
N THR A 165 11.44 -6.15 -0.01
CA THR A 165 11.37 -6.60 1.40
C THR A 165 10.11 -7.38 1.74
N GLY A 166 9.21 -7.58 0.76
CA GLY A 166 7.95 -8.28 0.93
C GLY A 166 6.93 -7.54 1.78
N LEU A 167 6.87 -6.21 1.63
CA LEU A 167 5.81 -5.35 2.14
C LEU A 167 4.84 -5.02 0.99
N ALA A 168 3.54 -5.21 1.22
CA ALA A 168 2.49 -4.86 0.28
C ALA A 168 2.26 -3.34 0.24
N VAL A 169 1.89 -2.81 -0.92
CA VAL A 169 1.46 -1.42 -1.10
C VAL A 169 -0.05 -1.43 -1.25
N ALA A 170 -0.78 -0.92 -0.26
CA ALA A 170 -2.23 -0.83 -0.29
C ALA A 170 -2.70 0.40 -1.07
N GLY A 171 -2.15 1.57 -0.74
CA GLY A 171 -2.54 2.85 -1.32
C GLY A 171 -1.44 3.46 -2.18
N SER A 172 -0.26 3.74 -1.61
CA SER A 172 0.85 4.33 -2.35
C SER A 172 2.21 4.11 -1.71
N ALA A 173 3.25 4.15 -2.53
CA ALA A 173 4.62 4.21 -2.05
C ALA A 173 5.35 5.43 -2.63
N VAL A 174 6.29 5.96 -1.85
CA VAL A 174 7.12 7.11 -2.19
C VAL A 174 8.58 6.70 -2.08
N ILE A 175 9.37 7.08 -3.09
CA ILE A 175 10.82 6.98 -3.06
C ILE A 175 11.37 8.39 -3.18
N SER A 176 12.16 8.84 -2.21
CA SER A 176 12.75 10.17 -2.16
C SER A 176 14.17 10.15 -1.59
N ALA A 177 14.85 11.29 -1.55
CA ALA A 177 16.11 11.40 -0.83
C ALA A 177 15.89 11.34 0.69
N TRP A 178 16.81 10.68 1.42
CA TRP A 178 16.74 10.59 2.88
C TRP A 178 16.64 11.95 3.58
N GLU A 179 17.38 12.94 3.10
CA GLU A 179 17.44 14.31 3.63
C GLU A 179 16.34 15.25 3.08
N ASN A 180 15.37 14.70 2.33
CA ASN A 180 14.26 15.44 1.72
C ASN A 180 14.67 16.56 0.73
N GLY A 181 15.91 16.50 0.23
CA GLY A 181 16.37 17.30 -0.92
C GLY A 181 16.04 16.64 -2.26
N PRO A 182 16.56 17.18 -3.37
CA PRO A 182 16.48 16.51 -4.66
C PRO A 182 17.09 15.10 -4.61
N LEU A 183 16.49 14.18 -5.35
CA LEU A 183 16.95 12.80 -5.44
C LEU A 183 18.31 12.76 -6.15
N VAL A 184 19.29 12.12 -5.53
CA VAL A 184 20.51 11.71 -6.22
C VAL A 184 20.36 10.25 -6.58
N GLY A 185 20.21 9.93 -7.86
CA GLY A 185 19.95 8.57 -8.31
C GLY A 185 19.02 8.53 -9.51
N GLU A 186 18.41 7.36 -9.71
CA GLU A 186 17.46 7.11 -10.78
C GLU A 186 16.26 6.32 -10.29
N ILE A 187 15.13 6.52 -10.97
CA ILE A 187 13.92 5.71 -10.82
C ILE A 187 13.47 5.30 -12.23
N ILE A 188 13.27 4.01 -12.44
CA ILE A 188 12.91 3.40 -13.71
C ILE A 188 11.61 2.63 -13.53
N VAL A 189 10.68 2.77 -14.47
CA VAL A 189 9.45 1.97 -14.57
C VAL A 189 9.61 1.06 -15.77
N ASP A 190 9.60 -0.25 -15.54
CA ASP A 190 10.02 -1.28 -16.50
C ASP A 190 11.37 -0.96 -17.17
N ASP A 191 11.38 -0.43 -18.39
CA ASP A 191 12.56 -0.06 -19.17
C ASP A 191 12.71 1.47 -19.36
N THR A 192 11.77 2.25 -18.84
CA THR A 192 11.68 3.69 -19.07
C THR A 192 12.06 4.48 -17.82
N THR A 193 13.04 5.38 -17.95
CA THR A 193 13.49 6.22 -16.83
C THR A 193 12.47 7.29 -16.49
N LEU A 194 11.94 7.25 -15.26
CA LEU A 194 11.00 8.23 -14.70
C LEU A 194 11.73 9.42 -14.06
N VAL A 195 12.80 9.13 -13.32
CA VAL A 195 13.64 10.14 -12.65
C VAL A 195 15.09 9.89 -13.03
N ALA A 196 15.74 10.93 -13.54
CA ALA A 196 17.16 10.92 -13.87
C ALA A 196 17.83 12.17 -13.27
N GLY A 197 18.63 11.98 -12.22
CA GLY A 197 19.49 13.05 -11.69
C GLY A 197 18.81 13.99 -10.69
N SER A 198 19.46 15.13 -10.44
CA SER A 198 19.38 15.90 -9.18
C SER A 198 18.35 17.04 -9.13
N GLN A 199 17.36 17.08 -10.02
CA GLN A 199 16.36 18.16 -10.05
C GLN A 199 15.00 17.74 -9.48
N GLN A 200 14.63 16.47 -9.62
CA GLN A 200 13.38 15.93 -9.09
C GLN A 200 13.56 15.46 -7.65
N PHE A 201 12.48 15.39 -6.89
CA PHE A 201 12.51 15.04 -5.46
C PHE A 201 12.21 13.56 -5.18
N GLY A 202 12.12 12.74 -6.23
CA GLY A 202 11.74 11.35 -6.15
C GLY A 202 10.54 11.02 -7.01
N ALA A 203 9.82 9.96 -6.66
CA ALA A 203 8.58 9.56 -7.32
C ALA A 203 7.58 9.02 -6.29
N ARG A 204 6.30 9.08 -6.68
CA ARG A 204 5.21 8.36 -5.99
C ARG A 204 4.64 7.34 -6.97
N LEU A 205 4.35 6.15 -6.46
CA LEU A 205 3.65 5.09 -7.19
C LEU A 205 2.37 4.72 -6.46
N VAL A 206 1.37 4.30 -7.22
CA VAL A 206 0.11 3.72 -6.71
C VAL A 206 -0.19 2.41 -7.45
N PRO A 207 -0.76 1.40 -6.76
CA PRO A 207 -1.31 0.22 -7.40
C PRO A 207 -2.43 0.59 -8.38
N MET A 208 -2.41 -0.03 -9.56
CA MET A 208 -3.51 0.05 -10.53
C MET A 208 -4.55 -1.03 -10.24
N LEU A 209 -5.71 -0.91 -10.88
CA LEU A 209 -6.81 -1.88 -10.81
C LEU A 209 -6.68 -3.01 -11.84
N ASP A 210 -5.83 -2.80 -12.84
CA ASP A 210 -5.60 -3.73 -13.94
C ASP A 210 -4.09 -3.70 -14.29
N ALA A 211 -3.69 -4.59 -15.19
CA ALA A 211 -2.36 -4.59 -15.78
C ALA A 211 -2.00 -3.21 -16.36
N PRO A 212 -0.72 -2.78 -16.25
CA PRO A 212 0.42 -3.57 -15.82
C PRO A 212 0.62 -3.64 -14.28
N GLY A 213 -0.15 -2.88 -13.51
CA GLY A 213 -0.23 -2.98 -12.05
C GLY A 213 0.33 -1.79 -11.28
N ILE A 214 1.26 -1.02 -11.84
CA ILE A 214 1.82 0.19 -11.22
C ILE A 214 1.61 1.38 -12.13
N VAL A 215 1.20 2.51 -11.56
CA VAL A 215 1.39 3.84 -12.15
C VAL A 215 2.25 4.69 -11.22
N ALA A 216 3.21 5.40 -11.77
CA ALA A 216 4.14 6.24 -11.02
C ALA A 216 4.39 7.58 -11.72
N ALA A 217 4.63 8.62 -10.93
CA ALA A 217 4.96 9.95 -11.43
C ALA A 217 6.09 10.57 -10.61
N ALA A 218 6.94 11.35 -11.27
CA ALA A 218 8.03 12.07 -10.63
C ALA A 218 7.50 13.22 -9.76
N ALA A 219 8.19 13.53 -8.67
CA ALA A 219 7.86 14.63 -7.77
C ALA A 219 8.64 15.90 -8.14
N ARG A 220 7.91 17.00 -8.33
CA ARG A 220 8.44 18.36 -8.55
C ARG A 220 8.82 19.07 -7.26
N THR A 221 8.21 18.68 -6.13
CA THR A 221 8.49 19.24 -4.81
C THR A 221 8.78 18.14 -3.80
N PRO A 222 9.49 18.43 -2.69
CA PRO A 222 9.84 17.41 -1.71
C PRO A 222 8.61 16.88 -0.96
N PHE A 223 8.68 15.64 -0.48
CA PHE A 223 7.61 15.01 0.31
C PHE A 223 7.61 15.40 1.80
N ALA A 224 8.70 16.00 2.27
CA ALA A 224 8.81 16.62 3.58
C ALA A 224 9.78 17.81 3.48
N TYR A 225 9.66 18.80 4.36
CA TYR A 225 10.61 19.91 4.32
C TYR A 225 12.02 19.44 4.72
N PRO A 226 13.07 19.81 3.94
CA PRO A 226 14.44 19.58 4.35
C PRO A 226 14.76 20.42 5.59
N GLU A 227 15.80 20.02 6.32
CA GLU A 227 16.25 20.75 7.50
C GLU A 227 16.56 22.21 7.12
N ALA A 228 15.82 23.13 7.74
CA ALA A 228 15.97 24.55 7.46
C ALA A 228 17.29 25.08 8.03
N LYS A 229 18.10 25.70 7.17
CA LYS A 229 19.43 26.24 7.51
C LYS A 229 19.33 27.64 8.12
N SER A 230 18.17 28.29 8.02
CA SER A 230 17.94 29.63 8.57
C SER A 230 16.53 29.83 9.14
N ARG A 231 16.39 30.84 10.00
CA ARG A 231 15.07 31.27 10.52
C ARG A 231 14.12 31.72 9.41
N TRP A 232 14.64 32.35 8.36
CA TRP A 232 13.87 32.78 7.20
C TRP A 232 13.33 31.59 6.39
N GLU A 233 14.14 30.55 6.18
CA GLU A 233 13.68 29.31 5.54
C GLU A 233 12.60 28.62 6.37
N ARG A 234 12.78 28.52 7.70
CA ARG A 234 11.72 27.99 8.58
C ARG A 234 10.40 28.75 8.44
N LEU A 235 10.47 30.08 8.39
CA LEU A 235 9.27 30.91 8.18
C LEU A 235 8.63 30.66 6.82
N LYS A 236 9.43 30.58 5.74
CA LYS A 236 8.94 30.26 4.40
C LYS A 236 8.27 28.88 4.34
N GLN A 237 8.90 27.85 4.93
CA GLN A 237 8.34 26.49 5.00
C GLN A 237 7.01 26.48 5.78
N LYS A 238 6.95 27.22 6.90
CA LYS A 238 5.71 27.36 7.69
C LYS A 238 4.59 28.04 6.90
N LEU A 239 4.91 29.07 6.10
CA LEU A 239 3.95 29.79 5.27
C LEU A 239 3.50 28.99 4.05
N ALA A 240 4.40 28.26 3.41
CA ALA A 240 4.09 27.39 2.26
C ALA A 240 3.15 26.25 2.65
N GLY A 241 3.20 25.78 3.90
CA GLY A 241 2.29 24.78 4.43
C GLY A 241 2.43 23.41 3.76
N GLN A 242 1.50 22.51 4.00
CA GLN A 242 1.60 21.12 3.51
C GLN A 242 1.22 20.96 2.04
N ALA A 243 0.37 21.84 1.50
CA ALA A 243 -0.10 21.78 0.11
C ALA A 243 1.01 21.96 -0.94
N ALA A 244 2.18 22.48 -0.52
CA ALA A 244 3.35 22.62 -1.37
C ALA A 244 4.21 21.33 -1.48
N LEU A 245 4.00 20.35 -0.59
CA LEU A 245 4.79 19.11 -0.56
C LEU A 245 4.23 18.05 -1.51
N GLY A 246 5.12 17.20 -2.03
CA GLY A 246 4.77 16.00 -2.80
C GLY A 246 4.01 16.29 -4.10
N GLN A 247 4.16 17.47 -4.68
CA GLN A 247 3.51 17.80 -5.96
C GLN A 247 4.12 16.95 -7.07
N LEU A 248 3.28 16.18 -7.75
CA LEU A 248 3.69 15.30 -8.82
C LEU A 248 3.63 15.99 -10.18
N ASP A 249 4.51 15.56 -11.08
CA ASP A 249 4.43 15.89 -12.49
C ASP A 249 3.55 14.88 -13.20
N SER A 250 2.27 15.21 -13.38
CA SER A 250 1.33 14.32 -14.09
C SER A 250 1.75 14.02 -15.53
N ALA A 251 2.52 14.90 -16.19
CA ALA A 251 3.02 14.65 -17.54
C ALA A 251 4.16 13.62 -17.57
N SER A 252 4.76 13.33 -16.41
CA SER A 252 5.77 12.27 -16.25
C SER A 252 5.16 10.90 -15.93
N ALA A 253 3.83 10.77 -15.85
CA ALA A 253 3.21 9.54 -15.42
C ALA A 253 3.56 8.36 -16.35
N LEU A 254 4.11 7.29 -15.77
CA LEU A 254 4.42 6.04 -16.45
C LEU A 254 3.65 4.90 -15.79
N THR A 255 3.23 3.92 -16.59
CA THR A 255 2.68 2.66 -16.11
C THR A 255 3.66 1.53 -16.37
N GLY A 256 3.71 0.54 -15.49
CA GLY A 256 4.61 -0.60 -15.63
C GLY A 256 4.30 -1.73 -14.66
N ARG A 257 5.04 -2.84 -14.81
CA ARG A 257 4.92 -4.04 -13.97
C ARG A 257 5.82 -3.94 -12.75
N ALA A 258 6.93 -3.22 -12.91
CA ALA A 258 7.90 -2.98 -11.87
C ALA A 258 8.40 -1.54 -11.89
N LEU A 259 8.77 -1.05 -10.71
CA LEU A 259 9.50 0.19 -10.51
C LEU A 259 10.77 -0.13 -9.75
N GLN A 260 11.91 0.31 -10.26
CA GLN A 260 13.22 0.14 -9.66
C GLN A 260 13.82 1.50 -9.35
N ALA A 261 14.41 1.65 -8.17
CA ALA A 261 15.13 2.84 -7.79
C ALA A 261 16.53 2.49 -7.30
N GLY A 262 17.50 3.33 -7.66
CA GLY A 262 18.89 3.23 -7.25
C GLY A 262 19.43 4.60 -6.84
N GLY A 263 20.16 4.65 -5.73
CA GLY A 263 20.75 5.89 -5.21
C GLY A 263 21.64 5.63 -3.99
N PRO A 264 22.34 6.64 -3.46
CA PRO A 264 23.18 6.47 -2.28
C PRO A 264 22.35 6.34 -0.99
N ASP A 265 21.34 7.22 -0.81
CA ASP A 265 20.53 7.32 0.40
C ASP A 265 19.05 7.55 0.08
N LEU A 266 18.36 6.47 -0.31
CA LEU A 266 16.92 6.50 -0.61
C LEU A 266 16.09 6.36 0.67
N ARG A 267 15.08 7.21 0.83
CA ARG A 267 13.95 7.00 1.73
C ARG A 267 12.84 6.32 0.96
N VAL A 268 12.39 5.19 1.49
CA VAL A 268 11.21 4.47 0.99
C VAL A 268 10.11 4.60 2.04
N THR A 269 8.96 5.12 1.63
CA THR A 269 7.76 5.21 2.46
C THR A 269 6.66 4.40 1.78
N VAL A 270 6.04 3.48 2.51
CA VAL A 270 4.90 2.69 2.02
C VAL A 270 3.72 2.99 2.90
N ASP A 271 2.63 3.47 2.30
CA ASP A 271 1.37 3.77 3.00
C ASP A 271 1.56 4.66 4.24
N GLY A 272 2.42 5.67 4.11
CA GLY A 272 2.76 6.61 5.19
C GLY A 272 3.88 6.15 6.13
N VAL A 273 4.27 4.88 6.10
CA VAL A 273 5.31 4.30 6.96
C VAL A 273 6.68 4.39 6.29
N SER A 274 7.56 5.24 6.82
CA SER A 274 8.95 5.37 6.33
C SER A 274 9.81 4.19 6.80
N ALA A 275 10.69 3.72 5.94
CA ALA A 275 11.79 2.85 6.33
C ALA A 275 12.65 3.52 7.41
N LYS A 276 13.16 2.72 8.36
CA LYS A 276 13.94 3.21 9.52
C LYS A 276 15.36 3.68 9.15
N ARG A 277 15.86 3.28 7.99
CA ARG A 277 17.22 3.56 7.51
C ARG A 277 17.19 3.80 6.00
N PRO A 278 18.13 4.60 5.47
CA PRO A 278 18.27 4.74 4.04
C PRO A 278 18.67 3.42 3.38
N VAL A 279 18.22 3.23 2.15
CA VAL A 279 18.57 2.08 1.31
C VAL A 279 19.23 2.56 0.02
N LYS A 280 20.06 1.71 -0.59
CA LYS A 280 20.72 2.02 -1.87
C LYS A 280 19.90 1.65 -3.09
N ARG A 281 18.96 0.73 -2.90
CA ARG A 281 18.07 0.20 -3.93
C ARG A 281 16.73 -0.12 -3.31
N SER A 282 15.68 -0.02 -4.12
CA SER A 282 14.36 -0.53 -3.79
C SER A 282 13.67 -0.93 -5.08
N THR A 283 12.93 -2.04 -5.05
CA THR A 283 12.15 -2.48 -6.20
C THR A 283 10.73 -2.76 -5.77
N PHE A 284 9.77 -2.27 -6.54
CA PHE A 284 8.34 -2.52 -6.42
C PHE A 284 7.88 -3.30 -7.64
N TYR A 285 7.03 -4.29 -7.46
CA TYR A 285 6.56 -5.14 -8.55
C TYR A 285 5.24 -5.80 -8.20
N ARG A 286 4.50 -6.21 -9.22
CA ARG A 286 3.30 -7.04 -9.07
C ARG A 286 3.66 -8.42 -8.53
N HIS A 287 2.97 -8.84 -7.48
CA HIS A 287 3.07 -10.18 -6.91
C HIS A 287 2.39 -11.22 -7.82
N LEU A 288 2.73 -12.51 -7.65
CA LEU A 288 2.22 -13.59 -8.50
C LEU A 288 0.73 -13.90 -8.26
N ARG A 289 0.21 -13.54 -7.09
CA ARG A 289 -1.22 -13.68 -6.74
C ARG A 289 -1.88 -12.30 -6.68
N ASP A 290 -3.05 -12.19 -7.30
CA ASP A 290 -3.87 -10.98 -7.28
C ASP A 290 -4.71 -10.90 -6.00
N LEU A 291 -4.99 -9.67 -5.56
CA LEU A 291 -5.90 -9.40 -4.46
C LEU A 291 -7.34 -9.66 -4.89
N GLN A 292 -8.13 -10.27 -4.00
CA GLN A 292 -9.57 -10.42 -4.15
C GLN A 292 -10.27 -9.28 -3.38
N VAL A 293 -10.44 -8.10 -4.00
CA VAL A 293 -10.91 -6.89 -3.30
C VAL A 293 -12.42 -6.71 -3.43
N VAL A 294 -13.08 -6.41 -2.32
CA VAL A 294 -14.47 -5.95 -2.32
C VAL A 294 -14.51 -4.46 -2.65
N ARG A 295 -15.10 -4.11 -3.80
CA ARG A 295 -15.17 -2.74 -4.31
C ARG A 295 -16.41 -2.53 -5.17
N ALA A 296 -16.79 -1.27 -5.36
CA ALA A 296 -17.81 -0.91 -6.34
C ALA A 296 -17.28 -1.14 -7.77
N GLU A 297 -18.18 -1.60 -8.64
CA GLU A 297 -17.97 -1.51 -10.09
C GLU A 297 -17.84 -0.03 -10.47
N SER A 298 -16.83 0.29 -11.26
CA SER A 298 -16.57 1.63 -11.79
C SER A 298 -17.32 1.87 -13.09
#